data_AF-A0A951LU15-F1
#
_entry.id   AF-A0A951LU15-F1
#
_cell.length_a   1.000
_cell.length_b   1.000
_cell.length_c   1.000
_cell.angle_alpha   90.00
_cell.angle_beta   90.00
_cell.angle_gamma   90.00
#
_symmetry.space_group_name_H-M   'P 1'
#
loop_
_entity.id
_entity.type
_entity.pdbx_description
1 polymer ?
#
loop_
_entity_poly.entity_id
_entity_poly.type
_entity_poly.pdbx_seq_one_letter_code
_entity_poly.pdbx_strand_id
1 'polypeptide(L)' 'MGKASRASHAKSAERMTPIVSSAHLAAGALPSLSELEFGLILLGHAFERWMVRCMAAAGVPDLSPLDVLVIHSI' A
#
# COMPACT_ATOMS: atom_id res chain seq x y z
N MET A 1 37.25 -15.75 -27.86
CA MET A 1 36.17 -14.76 -28.10
C MET A 1 34.87 -15.32 -27.53
N GLY A 2 34.13 -14.63 -26.64
CA GLY A 2 32.73 -14.98 -26.35
C GLY A 2 32.24 -15.09 -24.89
N LYS A 3 32.55 -14.12 -23.99
CA LYS A 3 31.91 -14.05 -22.66
C LYS A 3 31.52 -12.63 -22.20
N ALA A 4 31.18 -11.72 -23.11
CA ALA A 4 30.90 -10.32 -22.77
C ALA A 4 29.43 -9.86 -22.94
N SER A 5 28.48 -10.77 -23.19
CA SER A 5 27.08 -10.37 -23.54
C SER A 5 26.02 -10.69 -22.47
N ARG A 6 26.38 -11.30 -21.33
CA ARG A 6 25.40 -11.67 -20.29
C ARG A 6 25.35 -10.74 -19.06
N ALA A 7 26.22 -9.74 -18.98
CA ALA A 7 26.38 -8.90 -17.79
C ALA A 7 25.60 -7.57 -17.82
N SER A 8 24.88 -7.24 -18.90
CA SER A 8 24.28 -5.90 -19.04
C SER A 8 22.82 -5.79 -18.57
N HIS A 9 22.16 -6.89 -18.18
CA HIS A 9 20.74 -6.85 -17.74
C HIS A 9 20.55 -6.77 -16.21
N ALA A 10 21.63 -6.78 -15.42
CA ALA A 10 21.54 -6.79 -13.96
C ALA A 10 21.80 -5.43 -13.30
N LYS A 11 22.05 -4.37 -14.08
CA LYS A 11 22.53 -3.06 -13.58
C LYS A 11 21.56 -1.91 -13.86
N SER A 12 20.26 -2.16 -13.71
CA SER A 12 19.22 -1.11 -13.83
C SER A 12 18.17 -1.16 -12.71
N ALA A 13 18.33 -2.05 -11.71
CA ALA A 13 17.68 -1.85 -10.43
C ALA A 13 18.42 -0.70 -9.73
N GLU A 14 18.00 0.53 -10.03
CA GLU A 14 18.31 1.71 -9.23
C GLU A 14 18.21 1.38 -7.74
N ARG A 15 19.02 2.08 -6.93
CA ARG A 15 18.91 2.12 -5.47
C ARG A 15 17.55 2.71 -5.06
N MET A 16 16.46 1.99 -5.29
CA MET A 16 15.15 2.36 -4.75
C MET A 16 15.24 2.28 -3.24
N THR A 17 15.04 3.41 -2.58
CA THR A 17 14.87 3.44 -1.13
C THR A 17 13.59 2.66 -0.80
N PRO A 18 13.65 1.66 0.09
CA PRO A 18 12.47 0.89 0.48
C PRO A 18 11.32 1.81 0.92
N ILE A 19 10.09 1.51 0.50
CA ILE A 19 8.92 2.29 0.90
C ILE A 19 8.55 1.87 2.32
N VAL A 20 8.75 2.76 3.28
CA VAL A 20 8.60 2.42 4.71
C VAL A 20 7.81 3.50 5.41
N SER A 21 6.83 3.12 6.23
CA SER A 21 6.06 4.08 7.03
C SER A 21 6.94 4.83 8.03
N SER A 22 8.07 4.24 8.43
CA SER A 22 9.04 4.82 9.37
C SER A 22 10.44 4.27 9.10
N ALA A 23 11.27 5.03 8.37
CA ALA A 23 12.61 4.62 7.95
C ALA A 23 13.55 4.24 9.10
N HIS A 24 13.33 4.82 10.29
CA HIS A 24 14.09 4.51 11.50
C HIS A 24 13.79 3.09 12.05
N LEU A 25 12.56 2.59 11.91
CA LEU A 25 12.17 1.22 12.34
C LEU A 25 12.55 0.17 11.27
N ALA A 26 12.64 0.60 10.02
CA ALA A 26 13.03 -0.25 8.89
C ALA A 26 14.54 -0.58 8.84
N ALA A 27 15.34 -0.08 9.80
CA ALA A 27 16.72 -0.53 10.00
C ALA A 27 16.82 -2.01 10.48
N GLY A 28 15.69 -2.66 10.73
CA GLY A 28 15.57 -4.06 11.12
C GLY A 28 15.63 -5.07 9.96
N ALA A 29 15.56 -6.36 10.32
CA ALA A 29 15.92 -7.49 9.47
C ALA A 29 15.02 -7.77 8.22
N LEU A 30 13.88 -7.09 8.06
CA LEU A 30 12.86 -7.44 7.04
C LEU A 30 12.19 -6.21 6.39
N PRO A 31 12.86 -5.51 5.44
CA PRO A 31 12.32 -4.33 4.76
C PRO A 31 11.00 -4.55 4.01
N SER A 32 10.82 -5.73 3.40
CA SER A 32 9.60 -6.09 2.65
C SER A 32 8.35 -6.21 3.53
N LEU A 33 8.51 -6.51 4.82
CA LEU A 33 7.40 -6.54 5.76
C LEU A 33 6.92 -5.11 6.07
N SER A 34 7.86 -4.16 6.20
CA SER A 34 7.53 -2.75 6.41
C SER A 34 6.82 -2.13 5.18
N GLU A 35 7.20 -2.54 3.96
CA GLU A 35 6.49 -2.19 2.73
C GLU A 35 5.04 -2.70 2.73
N LEU A 36 4.82 -3.95 3.17
CA LEU A 36 3.48 -4.53 3.28
C LEU A 36 2.64 -3.79 4.32
N GLU A 37 3.20 -3.51 5.51
CA GLU A 37 2.51 -2.75 6.56
C GLU A 37 2.08 -1.37 6.05
N PHE A 38 2.99 -0.65 5.39
CA PHE A 38 2.68 0.65 4.79
C PHE A 38 1.57 0.52 3.74
N GLY A 39 1.64 -0.49 2.87
CA GLY A 39 0.61 -0.78 1.89
C GLY A 39 -0.75 -1.03 2.54
N LEU A 40 -0.82 -1.83 3.59
CA LEU A 40 -2.06 -2.13 4.31
C LEU A 40 -2.67 -0.89 4.97
N ILE A 41 -1.84 -0.03 5.58
CA ILE A 41 -2.30 1.24 6.17
C ILE A 41 -2.89 2.15 5.09
N LEU A 42 -2.19 2.30 3.97
CA LEU A 42 -2.65 3.14 2.86
C LEU A 42 -3.95 2.59 2.25
N LEU A 43 -4.04 1.27 2.07
CA LEU A 43 -5.23 0.59 1.58
C LEU A 43 -6.43 0.80 2.51
N GLY A 44 -6.25 0.64 3.83
CA GLY A 44 -7.30 0.87 4.82
C GLY A 44 -7.86 2.30 4.74
N HIS A 45 -6.98 3.30 4.73
CA HIS A 45 -7.38 4.70 4.61
C HIS A 45 -8.02 5.08 3.28
N ALA A 46 -7.60 4.46 2.18
CA ALA A 46 -8.22 4.65 0.87
C ALA A 46 -9.61 4.00 0.82
N PHE A 47 -9.75 2.81 1.39
CA PHE A 47 -10.99 2.07 1.47
C PHE A 47 -12.05 2.81 2.30
N GLU A 48 -11.69 3.35 3.46
CA GLU A 48 -12.58 4.18 4.29
C GLU A 48 -13.15 5.37 3.50
N ARG A 49 -12.29 6.11 2.77
CA ARG A 49 -12.73 7.24 1.95
C ARG A 49 -13.60 6.81 0.78
N TRP A 50 -13.30 5.66 0.17
CA TRP A 50 -14.11 5.11 -0.91
C TRP A 50 -15.52 4.74 -0.43
N MET A 51 -15.64 4.07 0.72
CA MET A 51 -16.94 3.71 1.31
C MET A 51 -17.83 4.95 1.53
N VAL A 52 -17.29 6.00 2.18
CA VAL A 52 -18.05 7.23 2.45
C VAL A 52 -18.48 7.91 1.14
N ARG A 53 -17.60 7.97 0.13
CA ARG A 53 -17.94 8.53 -1.19
C ARG A 53 -19.00 7.71 -1.93
N CYS A 54 -18.95 6.37 -1.83
CA CYS A 54 -19.95 5.49 -2.42
C CYS A 54 -21.33 5.66 -1.78
N MET A 55 -21.40 5.76 -0.45
CA MET A 55 -22.68 5.99 0.25
C MET A 55 -23.26 7.37 -0.06
N ALA A 56 -22.42 8.42 -0.10
CA ALA A 56 -22.84 9.74 -0.54
C ALA A 56 -23.37 9.72 -1.99
N ALA A 57 -22.69 9.00 -2.90
CA ALA A 57 -23.14 8.84 -4.29
C ALA A 57 -24.43 8.01 -4.41
N ALA A 58 -24.69 7.10 -3.48
CA ALA A 58 -25.92 6.32 -3.39
C ALA A 58 -27.11 7.12 -2.78
N GLY A 59 -26.91 8.40 -2.44
CA GLY A 59 -27.95 9.25 -1.87
C GLY A 59 -28.09 9.15 -0.35
N VAL A 60 -27.17 8.47 0.33
CA VAL A 60 -27.13 8.35 1.80
C VAL A 60 -25.83 8.97 2.32
N PRO A 61 -25.74 10.32 2.37
CA PRO A 61 -24.58 11.00 2.91
C PRO A 61 -24.49 10.85 4.44
N ASP A 62 -23.42 11.40 5.03
CA ASP A 62 -23.21 11.52 6.48
C ASP A 62 -23.07 10.21 7.26
N LEU A 63 -22.78 9.10 6.57
CA LEU A 63 -22.34 7.86 7.20
C LEU A 63 -20.83 7.86 7.41
N SER A 64 -20.42 7.39 8.59
CA SER A 64 -19.03 7.08 8.86
C SER A 64 -18.68 5.67 8.32
N PRO A 65 -17.39 5.36 8.05
CA PRO A 65 -16.98 4.05 7.54
C PRO A 65 -17.53 2.85 8.33
N LEU A 66 -17.60 2.99 9.65
CA LEU A 66 -18.07 1.98 10.58
C LEU A 66 -19.60 1.78 10.52
N ASP A 67 -20.38 2.83 10.25
CA ASP A 67 -21.82 2.68 10.01
C ASP A 67 -22.07 1.84 8.74
N VAL A 68 -21.29 2.10 7.68
CA VAL A 68 -21.37 1.35 6.42
C VAL A 68 -21.06 -0.13 6.63
N LEU A 69 -20.02 -0.43 7.41
CA LEU A 69 -19.64 -1.81 7.72
C LEU A 69 -20.72 -2.55 8.53
N VAL A 70 -21.33 -1.89 9.52
CA VAL A 70 -22.43 -2.47 10.31
C VAL A 70 -23.65 -2.79 9.45
N ILE A 71 -23.98 -1.91 8.50
CA ILE A 71 -25.09 -2.16 7.56
C ILE A 71 -24.78 -3.35 6.63
N HIS A 72 -23.50 -3.57 6.29
CA HIS A 72 -23.07 -4.65 5.40
C HIS A 72 -22.97 -6.03 6.09
N SER A 73 -22.92 -6.08 7.43
CA SER A 73 -22.65 -7.30 8.19
C SER A 73 -23.88 -8.18 8.49
N ILE A 74 -24.89 -8.18 7.61
CA ILE A 74 -26.09 -9.03 7.72
C ILE A 74 -25.95 -10.36 6.98
#